data_AF-A0A6C0HBD6-F1
#
_entry.id   AF-A0A6C0HBD6-F1
#
_cell.length_a   1.000
_cell.length_b   1.000
_cell.length_c   1.000
_cell.angle_alpha   90.00
_cell.angle_beta   90.00
_cell.angle_gamma   90.00
#
_symmetry.space_group_name_H-M   'P 1'
#
loop_
_entity.id
_entity.type
_entity.pdbx_description
1 polymer ?
#
loop_
_entity_poly.entity_id
_entity_poly.type
_entity_poly.pdbx_seq_one_letter_code
_entity_poly.pdbx_strand_id
1 'polypeptide(L)'
;MNREYIKNINIDCEFTLTRYLYVTRYVKISLISALLEKDLDKALFWTFELYFSGLDQELFGLIWVVYYGFYASLNPELFDYLLESYNNWVKSEDFDEKSKIVCLMVNNLIIRNYSIDVFILSKLANSQNIDVTDLNFIKELEEKKFLLITKYIMNHGKNMTILLQTYREILDYFKKKNKNKEIESFRKMTQVSNVNPGIILLSLLFTHFNKKLKIKMKKNVIVDSFDKNLDDFKTIQVQDDLPAYKILPIAYQYEIFDENNYIHLFDNQKNLMKREEIIDIYQYKWLYHASFSPVWFYRIQKYNGVISHTKKTVVFPDEESMQDFYLFYGYEPDELPRSVQNKSIGYISNCEEMYEGKTWKSFYDKYGKNGLYIVE
;
A
#
# COMPACT_ATOMS: atom_id res chain seq x y z
N MET A 1 10.09 15.91 -11.67
CA MET A 1 10.78 14.62 -11.43
C MET A 1 11.00 13.92 -12.75
N ASN A 2 12.23 13.47 -13.02
CA ASN A 2 12.66 13.01 -14.34
C ASN A 2 11.90 11.73 -14.75
N ARG A 3 11.15 11.77 -15.86
CA ARG A 3 10.39 10.61 -16.40
C ARG A 3 11.29 9.43 -16.76
N GLU A 4 12.61 9.61 -16.78
CA GLU A 4 13.61 8.56 -16.95
C GLU A 4 13.74 7.62 -15.75
N TYR A 5 13.42 8.04 -14.51
CA TYR A 5 13.43 7.14 -13.34
C TYR A 5 12.41 6.01 -13.49
N ILE A 6 11.25 6.31 -14.10
CA ILE A 6 10.15 5.36 -14.35
C ILE A 6 10.52 4.32 -15.42
N LYS A 7 11.46 4.61 -16.32
CA LYS A 7 11.89 3.65 -17.35
C LYS A 7 12.90 2.62 -16.84
N ASN A 8 13.55 2.87 -15.70
CA ASN A 8 14.60 2.01 -15.16
C ASN A 8 14.19 1.23 -13.90
N ILE A 9 12.99 1.43 -13.34
CA ILE A 9 12.35 0.49 -12.39
C ILE A 9 11.52 -0.53 -13.18
N ASN A 10 12.16 -1.15 -14.18
CA ASN A 10 11.71 -2.40 -14.78
C ASN A 10 12.76 -3.48 -14.52
N ILE A 11 13.44 -3.38 -13.38
CA ILE A 11 14.01 -4.54 -12.72
C ILE A 11 12.85 -5.12 -11.92
N ASP A 12 12.29 -6.23 -12.41
CA ASP A 12 11.53 -7.19 -11.63
C ASP A 12 12.37 -7.61 -10.42
N CYS A 13 12.43 -6.77 -9.40
CA CYS A 13 12.97 -7.17 -8.13
C CYS A 13 11.82 -7.68 -7.29
N GLU A 14 11.62 -8.98 -7.36
CA GLU A 14 10.62 -9.75 -6.64
C GLU A 14 10.70 -9.52 -5.11
N PHE A 15 11.84 -9.02 -4.61
CA PHE A 15 12.11 -8.82 -3.18
C PHE A 15 12.97 -7.59 -2.88
N THR A 16 12.39 -6.58 -2.23
CA THR A 16 13.06 -5.39 -1.69
C THR A 16 12.89 -5.34 -0.17
N LEU A 17 13.96 -4.97 0.53
CA LEU A 17 13.96 -4.76 1.98
C LEU A 17 13.95 -3.26 2.34
N THR A 18 13.25 -2.91 3.42
CA THR A 18 13.15 -1.53 3.94
C THR A 18 14.38 -1.15 4.79
N ARG A 19 14.39 0.08 5.34
CA ARG A 19 15.45 0.61 6.22
C ARG A 19 15.79 -0.32 7.38
N TYR A 20 14.80 -1.02 7.95
CA TYR A 20 14.98 -2.01 9.02
C TYR A 20 14.83 -3.45 8.52
N LEU A 21 15.02 -3.68 7.23
CA LEU A 21 15.02 -5.01 6.64
C LEU A 21 13.68 -5.75 6.69
N TYR A 22 12.55 -5.03 6.75
CA TYR A 22 11.23 -5.61 6.51
C TYR A 22 11.03 -5.87 5.03
N VAL A 23 10.28 -6.91 4.70
CA VAL A 23 9.87 -7.18 3.31
C VAL A 23 8.87 -6.12 2.87
N THR A 24 9.25 -5.28 1.90
CA THR A 24 8.46 -4.12 1.46
C THR A 24 7.02 -4.47 1.07
N ARG A 25 6.80 -5.59 0.38
CA ARG A 25 5.46 -6.05 -0.01
C ARG A 25 4.55 -6.26 1.20
N TYR A 26 5.10 -6.84 2.25
CA TYR A 26 4.35 -7.15 3.46
C TYR A 26 4.16 -5.94 4.36
N VAL A 27 5.10 -4.99 4.37
CA VAL A 27 4.89 -3.67 5.00
C VAL A 27 3.68 -2.96 4.39
N LYS A 28 3.53 -3.00 3.06
CA LYS A 28 2.36 -2.42 2.37
C LYS A 28 1.04 -3.04 2.82
N ILE A 29 0.99 -4.36 2.97
CA ILE A 29 -0.22 -5.06 3.42
C ILE A 29 -0.49 -4.81 4.92
N SER A 30 0.57 -4.72 5.72
CA SER A 30 0.48 -4.40 7.14
C SER A 30 -0.08 -2.99 7.35
N LEU A 31 0.32 -2.03 6.50
CA LEU A 31 -0.25 -0.68 6.48
C LEU A 31 -1.75 -0.70 6.12
N ILE A 32 -2.16 -1.45 5.09
CA ILE A 32 -3.60 -1.60 4.75
C ILE A 32 -4.36 -2.14 5.96
N SER A 33 -3.85 -3.19 6.60
CA SER A 33 -4.50 -3.82 7.75
C SER A 33 -4.62 -2.86 8.93
N ALA A 34 -3.55 -2.15 9.29
CA ALA A 34 -3.57 -1.14 10.34
C ALA A 34 -4.58 0.00 10.06
N LEU A 35 -4.72 0.43 8.80
CA LEU A 35 -5.72 1.41 8.40
C LEU A 35 -7.15 0.89 8.56
N LEU A 36 -7.41 -0.38 8.24
CA LEU A 36 -8.74 -0.99 8.40
C LEU A 36 -9.07 -1.25 9.88
N GLU A 37 -8.07 -1.58 10.70
CA GLU A 37 -8.20 -1.67 12.16
C GLU A 37 -8.35 -0.31 12.85
N LYS A 38 -8.09 0.78 12.12
CA LYS A 38 -8.03 2.14 12.66
C LYS A 38 -6.98 2.29 13.77
N ASP A 39 -5.90 1.51 13.67
CA ASP A 39 -4.75 1.57 14.56
C ASP A 39 -3.76 2.62 14.02
N LEU A 40 -3.83 3.83 14.59
CA LEU A 40 -3.00 4.95 14.16
C LEU A 40 -1.50 4.71 14.41
N ASP A 41 -1.14 4.07 15.52
CA ASP A 41 0.25 3.79 15.87
C ASP A 41 0.89 2.82 14.87
N LYS A 42 0.22 1.68 14.62
CA LYS A 42 0.68 0.72 13.60
C LYS A 42 0.69 1.34 12.21
N ALA A 43 -0.34 2.11 11.85
CA ALA A 43 -0.42 2.72 10.53
C ALA A 43 0.73 3.72 10.32
N LEU A 44 1.06 4.54 11.31
CA LEU A 44 2.18 5.47 11.21
C LEU A 44 3.53 4.75 11.20
N PHE A 45 3.70 3.70 12.00
CA PHE A 45 4.91 2.88 11.97
C PHE A 45 5.18 2.34 10.56
N TRP A 46 4.22 1.64 9.94
CA TRP A 46 4.39 1.08 8.59
C TRP A 46 4.52 2.16 7.51
N THR A 47 3.83 3.29 7.68
CA THR A 47 3.98 4.46 6.80
C THR A 47 5.41 4.96 6.81
N PHE A 48 5.96 5.19 8.01
CA PHE A 48 7.29 5.72 8.17
C PHE A 48 8.37 4.68 7.84
N GLU A 49 8.07 3.39 7.96
CA GLU A 49 8.95 2.34 7.44
C GLU A 49 9.14 2.46 5.94
N LEU A 50 8.08 2.70 5.15
CA LEU A 50 8.21 2.97 3.72
C LEU A 50 8.88 4.34 3.47
N TYR A 51 8.40 5.39 4.14
CA TYR A 51 8.84 6.76 3.90
C TYR A 51 10.34 6.97 4.14
N PHE A 52 10.85 6.55 5.30
CA PHE A 52 12.27 6.68 5.62
C PHE A 52 13.15 5.63 4.94
N SER A 53 12.55 4.63 4.27
CA SER A 53 13.29 3.79 3.32
C SER A 53 13.57 4.48 1.99
N GLY A 54 13.01 5.69 1.80
CA GLY A 54 13.01 6.39 0.52
C GLY A 54 12.03 5.79 -0.49
N LEU A 55 11.03 5.02 -0.04
CA LEU A 55 10.02 4.40 -0.88
C LEU A 55 8.75 5.28 -0.93
N ASP A 56 8.94 6.57 -1.14
CA ASP A 56 7.88 7.58 -1.16
C ASP A 56 6.89 7.36 -2.31
N GLN A 57 7.37 6.99 -3.49
CA GLN A 57 6.52 6.69 -4.64
C GLN A 57 5.61 5.49 -4.37
N GLU A 58 6.16 4.44 -3.77
CA GLU A 58 5.41 3.26 -3.34
C GLU A 58 4.38 3.61 -2.27
N LEU A 59 4.74 4.47 -1.31
CA LEU A 59 3.85 4.94 -0.26
C LEU A 59 2.67 5.75 -0.84
N PHE A 60 2.94 6.79 -1.64
CA PHE A 60 1.86 7.61 -2.22
C PHE A 60 1.01 6.83 -3.21
N GLY A 61 1.62 5.93 -3.99
CA GLY A 61 0.88 4.99 -4.83
C GLY A 61 -0.02 4.06 -4.02
N LEU A 62 0.44 3.57 -2.87
CA LEU A 62 -0.36 2.77 -1.95
C LEU A 62 -1.51 3.58 -1.33
N ILE A 63 -1.26 4.84 -0.94
CA ILE A 63 -2.31 5.73 -0.42
C ILE A 63 -3.45 5.87 -1.44
N TRP A 64 -3.16 6.02 -2.73
CA TRP A 64 -4.20 6.07 -3.76
C TRP A 64 -4.94 4.74 -3.92
N VAL A 65 -4.23 3.61 -3.91
CA VAL A 65 -4.84 2.27 -3.96
C VAL A 65 -5.79 2.08 -2.77
N VAL A 66 -5.34 2.45 -1.57
CA VAL A 66 -6.15 2.38 -0.35
C VAL A 66 -7.36 3.32 -0.44
N TYR A 67 -7.15 4.55 -0.88
CA TYR A 67 -8.20 5.54 -1.01
C TYR A 67 -9.32 5.01 -1.92
N TYR A 68 -9.02 4.64 -3.17
CA TYR A 68 -10.05 4.19 -4.10
C TYR A 68 -10.63 2.82 -3.75
N GLY A 69 -9.81 1.91 -3.21
CA GLY A 69 -10.24 0.56 -2.85
C GLY A 69 -11.13 0.51 -1.61
N PHE A 70 -10.94 1.44 -0.66
CA PHE A 70 -11.59 1.35 0.66
C PHE A 70 -12.34 2.62 1.10
N TYR A 71 -11.86 3.82 0.77
CA TYR A 71 -12.35 5.07 1.38
C TYR A 71 -13.20 5.94 0.44
N ALA A 72 -12.92 5.95 -0.85
CA ALA A 72 -13.51 6.90 -1.81
C ALA A 72 -15.04 6.80 -1.88
N SER A 73 -15.58 5.58 -1.83
CA SER A 73 -17.03 5.34 -1.91
C SER A 73 -17.83 5.98 -0.77
N LEU A 74 -17.19 6.21 0.38
CA LEU A 74 -17.78 6.83 1.57
C LEU A 74 -17.21 8.23 1.87
N ASN A 75 -16.12 8.63 1.21
CA ASN A 75 -15.42 9.89 1.47
C ASN A 75 -14.90 10.55 0.18
N PRO A 76 -15.76 10.84 -0.81
CA PRO A 76 -15.32 11.34 -2.12
C PRO A 76 -14.57 12.69 -2.04
N GLU A 77 -14.90 13.53 -1.07
CA GLU A 77 -14.25 14.84 -0.87
C GLU A 77 -12.81 14.73 -0.32
N LEU A 78 -12.40 13.55 0.15
CA LEU A 78 -11.03 13.32 0.60
C LEU A 78 -10.02 13.33 -0.56
N PHE A 79 -10.48 13.11 -1.80
CA PHE A 79 -9.63 13.16 -2.99
C PHE A 79 -8.87 14.48 -3.10
N ASP A 80 -9.56 15.62 -3.02
CA ASP A 80 -8.93 16.92 -3.21
C ASP A 80 -7.95 17.23 -2.07
N TYR A 81 -8.26 16.84 -0.83
CA TYR A 81 -7.33 16.94 0.29
C TYR A 81 -6.05 16.11 0.08
N LEU A 82 -6.17 14.84 -0.32
CA LEU A 82 -5.00 13.98 -0.54
C LEU A 82 -4.14 14.51 -1.70
N LEU A 83 -4.78 15.01 -2.76
CA LEU A 83 -4.07 15.62 -3.89
C LEU A 83 -3.35 16.90 -3.49
N GLU A 84 -4.01 17.79 -2.74
CA GLU A 84 -3.41 19.01 -2.22
C GLU A 84 -2.25 18.70 -1.26
N SER A 85 -2.43 17.73 -0.36
CA SER A 85 -1.39 17.26 0.56
C SER A 85 -0.17 16.75 -0.21
N TYR A 86 -0.36 15.89 -1.21
CA TYR A 86 0.73 15.42 -2.07
C TYR A 86 1.42 16.58 -2.80
N ASN A 87 0.68 17.53 -3.35
CA ASN A 87 1.26 18.69 -4.03
C ASN A 87 2.09 19.57 -3.07
N ASN A 88 1.62 19.74 -1.84
CA ASN A 88 2.35 20.47 -0.80
C ASN A 88 3.61 19.71 -0.38
N TRP A 89 3.53 18.39 -0.24
CA TRP A 89 4.69 17.53 0.02
C TRP A 89 5.75 17.65 -1.08
N VAL A 90 5.35 17.69 -2.36
CA VAL A 90 6.28 17.88 -3.49
C VAL A 90 6.96 19.25 -3.46
N LYS A 91 6.23 20.31 -3.05
CA LYS A 91 6.73 21.69 -3.02
C LYS A 91 7.60 22.00 -1.81
N SER A 92 7.36 21.34 -0.69
CA SER A 92 8.13 21.58 0.54
C SER A 92 9.59 21.18 0.34
N GLU A 93 10.49 21.96 0.93
CA GLU A 93 11.92 21.63 1.03
C GLU A 93 12.28 21.12 2.43
N ASP A 94 11.44 21.41 3.43
CA ASP A 94 11.65 21.02 4.82
C ASP A 94 11.22 19.56 5.05
N PHE A 95 12.12 18.78 5.63
CA PHE A 95 11.89 17.36 5.87
C PHE A 95 10.84 17.11 6.96
N ASP A 96 10.82 17.96 8.00
CA ASP A 96 9.87 17.80 9.10
C ASP A 96 8.46 18.20 8.64
N GLU A 97 8.31 19.28 7.86
CA GLU A 97 7.05 19.63 7.19
C GLU A 97 6.55 18.49 6.28
N LYS A 98 7.42 17.91 5.44
CA LYS A 98 7.05 16.76 4.62
C LYS A 98 6.56 15.57 5.44
N SER A 99 7.27 15.24 6.52
CA SER A 99 6.91 14.14 7.43
C SER A 99 5.56 14.40 8.11
N LYS A 100 5.28 15.66 8.49
CA LYS A 100 3.99 16.09 9.01
C LYS A 100 2.87 15.90 7.99
N ILE A 101 3.09 16.26 6.72
CA ILE A 101 2.09 16.08 5.66
C ILE A 101 1.74 14.58 5.50
N VAL A 102 2.76 13.71 5.42
CA VAL A 102 2.57 12.25 5.33
C VAL A 102 1.74 11.73 6.51
N CYS A 103 2.06 12.18 7.71
CA CYS A 103 1.33 11.81 8.92
C CYS A 103 -0.15 12.25 8.87
N LEU A 104 -0.42 13.49 8.47
CA LEU A 104 -1.78 14.02 8.38
C LEU A 104 -2.62 13.28 7.33
N MET A 105 -2.01 12.86 6.21
CA MET A 105 -2.69 12.03 5.21
C MET A 105 -3.18 10.70 5.80
N VAL A 106 -2.31 10.01 6.56
CA VAL A 106 -2.66 8.74 7.25
C VAL A 106 -3.72 8.95 8.32
N ASN A 107 -3.56 9.97 9.17
CA ASN A 107 -4.52 10.27 10.22
C ASN A 107 -5.92 10.57 9.64
N ASN A 108 -5.97 11.32 8.54
CA ASN A 108 -7.24 11.60 7.86
C ASN A 108 -7.89 10.35 7.25
N LEU A 109 -7.13 9.32 6.86
CA LEU A 109 -7.71 8.02 6.49
C LEU A 109 -8.28 7.31 7.73
N ILE A 110 -7.50 7.19 8.82
CA ILE A 110 -7.87 6.46 10.05
C ILE A 110 -9.22 6.90 10.65
N ILE A 111 -9.48 8.21 10.73
CA ILE A 111 -10.69 8.73 11.38
C ILE A 111 -11.98 8.45 10.59
N ARG A 112 -11.87 8.14 9.30
CA ARG A 112 -12.98 7.99 8.36
C ARG A 112 -13.56 6.58 8.39
N ASN A 113 -14.77 6.45 7.86
CA ASN A 113 -15.36 5.14 7.60
C ASN A 113 -14.89 4.65 6.23
N TYR A 114 -14.73 3.34 6.08
CA TYR A 114 -14.37 2.71 4.82
C TYR A 114 -15.42 1.64 4.45
N SER A 115 -15.47 1.26 3.18
CA SER A 115 -16.19 0.10 2.67
C SER A 115 -15.20 -0.75 1.87
N ILE A 116 -15.26 -2.08 2.00
CA ILE A 116 -14.39 -2.99 1.24
C ILE A 116 -15.01 -3.45 -0.09
N ASP A 117 -16.19 -2.95 -0.47
CA ASP A 117 -16.96 -3.42 -1.65
C ASP A 117 -16.11 -3.37 -2.93
N VAL A 118 -15.51 -2.21 -3.20
CA VAL A 118 -14.72 -1.96 -4.40
C VAL A 118 -13.55 -2.94 -4.47
N PHE A 119 -12.87 -3.14 -3.35
CA PHE A 119 -11.74 -4.07 -3.25
C PHE A 119 -12.16 -5.54 -3.46
N ILE A 120 -13.17 -6.02 -2.70
CA ILE A 120 -13.62 -7.42 -2.75
C ILE A 120 -14.20 -7.75 -4.12
N LEU A 121 -15.07 -6.91 -4.67
CA LEU A 121 -15.66 -7.14 -5.98
C LEU A 121 -14.61 -7.14 -7.09
N SER A 122 -13.61 -6.26 -7.03
CA SER A 122 -12.52 -6.24 -8.00
C SER A 122 -11.71 -7.54 -7.95
N LYS A 123 -11.49 -8.10 -6.76
CA LYS A 123 -10.82 -9.40 -6.59
C LYS A 123 -11.67 -10.55 -7.14
N LEU A 124 -12.95 -10.62 -6.76
CA LEU A 124 -13.87 -11.67 -7.20
C LEU A 124 -14.04 -11.67 -8.72
N ALA A 125 -14.28 -10.50 -9.32
CA ALA A 125 -14.45 -10.35 -10.77
C ALA A 125 -13.20 -10.79 -11.56
N ASN A 126 -12.00 -10.59 -11.01
CA ASN A 126 -10.76 -11.04 -11.65
C ASN A 126 -10.56 -12.56 -11.53
N SER A 127 -11.01 -13.17 -10.43
CA SER A 127 -10.86 -14.62 -10.20
C SER A 127 -11.90 -15.48 -10.93
N GLN A 128 -13.09 -14.96 -11.17
CA GLN A 128 -14.21 -15.73 -11.72
C GLN A 128 -14.33 -15.54 -13.23
N ASN A 129 -14.65 -16.64 -13.93
CA ASN A 129 -14.96 -16.62 -15.35
C ASN A 129 -16.44 -16.26 -15.55
N ILE A 130 -16.71 -14.96 -15.67
CA ILE A 130 -18.04 -14.38 -15.79
C ILE A 130 -18.16 -13.78 -17.19
N ASP A 131 -19.16 -14.24 -17.95
CA ASP A 131 -19.50 -13.68 -19.26
C ASP A 131 -20.31 -12.39 -19.10
N VAL A 132 -19.90 -11.35 -19.82
CA VAL A 132 -20.50 -10.01 -19.81
C VAL A 132 -20.77 -9.49 -21.23
N THR A 133 -20.75 -10.36 -22.25
CA THR A 133 -20.79 -9.96 -23.67
C THR A 133 -22.11 -9.28 -24.04
N ASP A 134 -23.25 -9.77 -23.53
CA ASP A 134 -24.59 -9.23 -23.80
C ASP A 134 -25.20 -8.49 -22.60
N LEU A 135 -24.34 -7.90 -21.76
CA LEU A 135 -24.75 -7.26 -20.51
C LEU A 135 -25.57 -5.98 -20.78
N ASN A 136 -26.82 -5.96 -20.29
CA ASN A 136 -27.61 -4.74 -20.24
C ASN A 136 -27.27 -3.94 -18.97
N PHE A 137 -26.33 -3.01 -19.12
CA PHE A 137 -25.72 -2.31 -17.98
C PHE A 137 -26.74 -1.61 -17.07
N ILE A 138 -27.78 -0.99 -17.63
CA ILE A 138 -28.82 -0.31 -16.86
C ILE A 138 -29.66 -1.30 -16.06
N LYS A 139 -30.04 -2.43 -16.65
CA LYS A 139 -30.76 -3.50 -15.94
C LYS A 139 -29.94 -4.03 -14.76
N GLU A 140 -28.65 -4.27 -14.97
CA GLU A 140 -27.75 -4.74 -13.89
C GLU A 140 -27.62 -3.73 -12.75
N LEU A 141 -27.64 -2.42 -13.06
CA LEU A 141 -27.67 -1.35 -12.04
C LEU A 141 -28.98 -1.36 -11.22
N GLU A 142 -30.12 -1.60 -11.86
CA GLU A 142 -31.43 -1.70 -11.21
C GLU A 142 -31.51 -2.90 -10.27
N GLU A 143 -31.06 -4.07 -10.75
CA GLU A 143 -31.03 -5.31 -9.99
C GLU A 143 -29.86 -5.39 -9.00
N LYS A 144 -28.97 -4.38 -9.00
CA LYS A 144 -27.76 -4.31 -8.14
C LYS A 144 -26.86 -5.53 -8.28
N LYS A 145 -26.68 -6.03 -9.51
CA LYS A 145 -25.80 -7.16 -9.82
C LYS A 145 -24.34 -6.70 -9.84
N PHE A 146 -23.82 -6.30 -8.68
CA PHE A 146 -22.54 -5.61 -8.55
C PHE A 146 -21.35 -6.40 -9.10
N LEU A 147 -21.37 -7.73 -9.01
CA LEU A 147 -20.30 -8.57 -9.54
C LEU A 147 -20.24 -8.53 -11.08
N LEU A 148 -21.39 -8.58 -11.76
CA LEU A 148 -21.48 -8.46 -13.22
C LEU A 148 -21.05 -7.06 -13.68
N ILE A 149 -21.55 -6.02 -13.00
CA ILE A 149 -21.16 -4.62 -13.25
C ILE A 149 -19.64 -4.45 -13.10
N THR A 150 -19.08 -5.01 -12.03
CA THR A 150 -17.64 -4.92 -11.75
C THR A 150 -16.84 -5.64 -12.83
N LYS A 151 -17.24 -6.86 -13.22
CA LYS A 151 -16.58 -7.60 -14.29
C LYS A 151 -16.58 -6.82 -15.60
N TYR A 152 -17.72 -6.23 -15.98
CA TYR A 152 -17.84 -5.38 -17.16
C TYR A 152 -16.87 -4.20 -17.12
N ILE A 153 -16.88 -3.41 -16.02
CA ILE A 153 -15.99 -2.25 -15.86
C ILE A 153 -14.51 -2.68 -15.91
N MET A 154 -14.15 -3.77 -15.24
CA MET A 154 -12.76 -4.24 -15.15
C MET A 154 -12.24 -4.80 -16.47
N ASN A 155 -13.07 -5.50 -17.26
CA ASN A 155 -12.71 -5.96 -18.61
C ASN A 155 -12.33 -4.81 -19.55
N HIS A 156 -12.92 -3.63 -19.33
CA HIS A 156 -12.62 -2.40 -20.08
C HIS A 156 -11.72 -1.42 -19.33
N GLY A 157 -11.11 -1.82 -18.20
CA GLY A 157 -10.44 -0.93 -17.24
C GLY A 157 -9.27 -0.08 -17.78
N LYS A 158 -8.80 -0.33 -19.01
CA LYS A 158 -7.79 0.47 -19.71
C LYS A 158 -8.33 1.26 -20.92
N ASN A 159 -9.55 0.97 -21.37
CA ASN A 159 -10.15 1.65 -22.51
C ASN A 159 -10.94 2.88 -22.03
N MET A 160 -10.27 4.04 -22.03
CA MET A 160 -10.86 5.29 -21.54
C MET A 160 -12.12 5.72 -22.29
N THR A 161 -12.25 5.43 -23.59
CA THR A 161 -13.45 5.76 -24.36
C THR A 161 -14.66 5.00 -23.84
N ILE A 162 -14.50 3.69 -23.61
CA ILE A 162 -15.56 2.84 -23.05
C ILE A 162 -15.89 3.29 -21.61
N LEU A 163 -14.88 3.48 -20.76
CA LEU A 163 -15.10 3.91 -19.37
C LEU A 163 -15.81 5.25 -19.25
N LEU A 164 -15.50 6.22 -20.11
CA LEU A 164 -16.20 7.51 -20.15
C LEU A 164 -17.66 7.35 -20.57
N GLN A 165 -17.94 6.45 -21.52
CA GLN A 165 -19.31 6.14 -21.94
C GLN A 165 -20.08 5.43 -20.83
N THR A 166 -19.49 4.41 -20.21
CA THR A 166 -20.06 3.73 -19.04
C THR A 166 -20.33 4.71 -17.90
N TYR A 167 -19.42 5.65 -17.63
CA TYR A 167 -19.65 6.64 -16.58
C TYR A 167 -20.83 7.57 -16.91
N ARG A 168 -21.03 7.96 -18.17
CA ARG A 168 -22.23 8.72 -18.57
C ARG A 168 -23.50 7.94 -18.31
N GLU A 169 -23.54 6.65 -18.64
CA GLU A 169 -24.70 5.78 -18.36
C GLU A 169 -25.00 5.69 -16.86
N ILE A 170 -23.96 5.58 -16.02
CA ILE A 170 -24.10 5.66 -14.56
C ILE A 170 -24.72 7.00 -14.15
N LEU A 171 -24.18 8.12 -14.63
CA LEU A 171 -24.67 9.45 -14.30
C LEU A 171 -26.12 9.68 -14.76
N ASP A 172 -26.50 9.10 -15.89
CA ASP A 172 -27.86 9.13 -16.43
C ASP A 172 -28.83 8.36 -15.53
N TYR A 173 -28.48 7.13 -15.14
CA TYR A 173 -29.23 6.32 -14.20
C TYR A 173 -29.47 7.05 -12.85
N PHE A 174 -28.43 7.72 -12.32
CA PHE A 174 -28.53 8.51 -11.10
C PHE A 174 -29.08 9.93 -11.30
N LYS A 175 -29.53 10.28 -12.52
CA LYS A 175 -30.14 11.58 -12.87
C LYS A 175 -29.27 12.78 -12.47
N LYS A 176 -27.95 12.69 -12.68
CA LYS A 176 -27.01 13.77 -12.36
C LYS A 176 -27.14 14.94 -13.33
N LYS A 177 -27.27 16.15 -12.79
CA LYS A 177 -27.45 17.39 -13.58
C LYS A 177 -26.17 17.84 -14.28
N ASN A 178 -25.04 17.91 -13.57
CA ASN A 178 -23.77 18.44 -14.11
C ASN A 178 -22.81 17.32 -14.53
N LYS A 179 -23.18 16.55 -15.57
CA LYS A 179 -22.42 15.37 -16.03
C LYS A 179 -21.02 15.73 -16.52
N ASN A 180 -20.87 16.87 -17.20
CA ASN A 180 -19.57 17.30 -17.74
C ASN A 180 -18.55 17.54 -16.63
N LYS A 181 -18.96 18.15 -15.50
CA LYS A 181 -18.07 18.35 -14.34
C LYS A 181 -17.65 17.01 -13.72
N GLU A 182 -18.59 16.07 -13.59
CA GLU A 182 -18.31 14.73 -13.05
C GLU A 182 -17.30 13.98 -13.94
N ILE A 183 -17.49 14.04 -15.27
CA ILE A 183 -16.58 13.44 -16.26
C ILE A 183 -15.18 14.06 -16.19
N GLU A 184 -15.08 15.38 -16.05
CA GLU A 184 -13.78 16.05 -15.96
C GLU A 184 -13.08 15.72 -14.64
N SER A 185 -13.83 15.61 -13.55
CA SER A 185 -13.31 15.13 -12.26
C SER A 185 -12.76 13.70 -12.37
N PHE A 186 -13.49 12.80 -13.04
CA PHE A 186 -13.01 11.43 -13.30
C PHE A 186 -11.72 11.42 -14.12
N ARG A 187 -11.60 12.25 -15.16
CA ARG A 187 -10.34 12.38 -15.93
C ARG A 187 -9.18 12.84 -15.06
N LYS A 188 -9.39 13.89 -14.25
CA LYS A 188 -8.39 14.37 -13.28
C LYS A 188 -7.94 13.23 -12.36
N MET A 189 -8.88 12.47 -11.78
CA MET A 189 -8.61 11.33 -10.90
C MET A 189 -7.73 10.26 -11.57
N THR A 190 -8.00 9.94 -12.83
CA THR A 190 -7.21 8.95 -13.61
C THR A 190 -5.82 9.42 -13.99
N GLN A 191 -5.57 10.73 -14.05
CA GLN A 191 -4.27 11.29 -14.41
C GLN A 191 -3.32 11.42 -13.22
N VAL A 192 -3.87 11.67 -12.02
CA VAL A 192 -3.05 11.93 -10.82
C VAL A 192 -2.67 10.67 -10.05
N SER A 193 -3.38 9.56 -10.26
CA SER A 193 -3.18 8.33 -9.49
C SER A 193 -2.64 7.18 -10.35
N ASN A 194 -1.93 6.25 -9.72
CA ASN A 194 -1.44 5.02 -10.32
C ASN A 194 -2.51 3.90 -10.36
N VAL A 195 -3.77 4.22 -10.06
CA VAL A 195 -4.84 3.23 -9.90
C VAL A 195 -5.53 2.97 -11.24
N ASN A 196 -5.90 1.72 -11.48
CA ASN A 196 -6.64 1.33 -12.68
C ASN A 196 -7.92 2.19 -12.81
N PRO A 197 -8.14 2.86 -13.96
CA PRO A 197 -9.33 3.70 -14.18
C PRO A 197 -10.67 3.01 -13.92
N GLY A 198 -10.77 1.70 -14.15
CA GLY A 198 -11.95 0.89 -13.81
C GLY A 198 -12.23 0.84 -12.31
N ILE A 199 -11.19 0.76 -11.46
CA ILE A 199 -11.34 0.80 -9.99
C ILE A 199 -11.81 2.18 -9.54
N ILE A 200 -11.28 3.25 -10.14
CA ILE A 200 -11.73 4.62 -9.87
C ILE A 200 -13.21 4.77 -10.23
N LEU A 201 -13.60 4.32 -11.43
CA LEU A 201 -15.00 4.36 -11.87
C LEU A 201 -15.92 3.55 -10.94
N LEU A 202 -15.47 2.37 -10.51
CA LEU A 202 -16.20 1.54 -9.54
C LEU A 202 -16.39 2.28 -8.21
N SER A 203 -15.37 2.97 -7.70
CA SER A 203 -15.50 3.77 -6.48
C SER A 203 -16.52 4.91 -6.60
N LEU A 204 -16.62 5.54 -7.77
CA LEU A 204 -17.63 6.58 -8.08
C LEU A 204 -19.03 5.97 -8.18
N LEU A 205 -19.16 4.79 -8.79
CA LEU A 205 -20.41 4.05 -8.81
C LEU A 205 -20.94 3.79 -7.40
N PHE A 206 -20.09 3.25 -6.52
CA PHE A 206 -20.46 3.00 -5.12
C PHE A 206 -20.75 4.31 -4.38
N THR A 207 -20.03 5.40 -4.66
CA THR A 207 -20.35 6.73 -4.13
C THR A 207 -21.79 7.14 -4.47
N HIS A 208 -22.23 6.91 -5.71
CA HIS A 208 -23.59 7.25 -6.12
C HIS A 208 -24.64 6.35 -5.45
N PHE A 209 -24.40 5.05 -5.33
CA PHE A 209 -25.29 4.17 -4.59
C PHE A 209 -25.38 4.54 -3.10
N ASN A 210 -24.26 4.79 -2.44
CA ASN A 210 -24.22 5.22 -1.03
C ASN A 210 -25.02 6.52 -0.81
N LYS A 211 -24.88 7.50 -1.71
CA LYS A 211 -25.68 8.74 -1.69
C LYS A 211 -27.17 8.45 -1.91
N LYS A 212 -27.54 7.61 -2.88
CA LYS A 212 -28.93 7.23 -3.17
C LYS A 212 -29.59 6.53 -1.98
N LEU A 213 -28.84 5.67 -1.28
CA LEU A 213 -29.28 4.91 -0.11
C LEU A 213 -29.16 5.68 1.20
N LYS A 214 -28.67 6.93 1.17
CA LYS A 214 -28.47 7.80 2.35
C LYS A 214 -27.62 7.15 3.44
N ILE A 215 -26.60 6.37 3.06
CA ILE A 215 -25.63 5.82 4.01
C ILE A 215 -24.90 6.97 4.70
N LYS A 216 -24.78 6.89 6.03
CA LYS A 216 -24.16 7.92 6.86
C LYS A 216 -22.66 8.02 6.57
N MET A 217 -22.30 8.92 5.68
CA MET A 217 -20.94 9.42 5.52
C MET A 217 -20.62 10.26 6.77
N LYS A 218 -19.52 9.98 7.49
CA LYS A 218 -19.09 10.83 8.62
C LYS A 218 -18.88 12.27 8.11
N LYS A 219 -19.00 13.27 9.00
CA LYS A 219 -18.76 14.68 8.66
C LYS A 219 -17.40 14.83 7.97
N ASN A 220 -17.31 15.71 6.98
CA ASN A 220 -16.06 16.12 6.32
C ASN A 220 -15.20 16.94 7.27
N VAL A 221 -14.64 16.29 8.29
CA VAL A 221 -13.64 16.90 9.18
C VAL A 221 -12.27 16.55 8.62
N ILE A 222 -11.45 17.57 8.44
CA ILE A 222 -10.04 17.42 8.12
C ILE A 222 -9.28 17.73 9.40
N VAL A 223 -8.42 16.80 9.80
CA VAL A 223 -7.46 17.05 10.88
C VAL A 223 -6.25 17.73 10.25
N ASP A 224 -5.88 18.89 10.78
CA ASP A 224 -4.80 19.77 10.31
C ASP A 224 -3.60 19.84 11.28
N SER A 225 -3.74 19.21 12.45
CA SER A 225 -2.78 19.17 13.54
C SER A 225 -2.54 17.73 13.99
N PHE A 226 -1.34 17.48 14.50
CA PHE A 226 -0.93 16.16 14.94
C PHE A 226 0.01 16.29 16.13
N ASP A 227 -0.32 15.58 17.21
CA ASP A 227 0.28 15.80 18.53
C ASP A 227 1.42 14.82 18.87
N LYS A 228 1.68 13.78 18.05
CA LYS A 228 2.82 12.88 18.32
C LYS A 228 4.12 13.50 17.83
N ASN A 229 5.21 13.13 18.51
CA ASN A 229 6.54 13.56 18.14
C ASN A 229 7.00 12.83 16.87
N LEU A 230 7.38 13.57 15.83
CA LEU A 230 7.89 12.98 14.58
C LEU A 230 9.27 12.33 14.76
N ASP A 231 10.01 12.74 15.81
CA ASP A 231 11.30 12.15 16.12
C ASP A 231 11.20 10.66 16.47
N ASP A 232 10.06 10.21 17.01
CA ASP A 232 9.81 8.81 17.37
C ASP A 232 9.86 7.87 16.15
N PHE A 233 9.66 8.41 14.95
CA PHE A 233 9.66 7.65 13.69
C PHE A 233 10.96 7.77 12.89
N LYS A 234 11.87 8.67 13.30
CA LYS A 234 13.16 8.86 12.62
C LYS A 234 14.00 7.59 12.71
N THR A 235 14.88 7.41 11.72
CA THR A 235 15.77 6.24 11.69
C THR A 235 16.72 6.29 12.89
N ILE A 236 16.72 5.24 13.69
CA ILE A 236 17.66 5.02 14.80
C ILE A 236 19.07 4.99 14.22
N GLN A 237 19.95 5.81 14.79
CA GLN A 237 21.36 5.89 14.40
C GLN A 237 22.24 5.17 15.42
N VAL A 238 23.41 4.74 14.99
CA VAL A 238 24.45 4.24 15.88
C VAL A 238 24.88 5.32 16.87
N GLN A 239 25.10 4.90 18.11
CA GLN A 239 25.62 5.72 19.21
C GLN A 239 26.70 4.93 19.95
N ASP A 240 27.45 5.57 20.84
CA ASP A 240 28.56 4.95 21.59
C ASP A 240 28.13 3.68 22.35
N ASP A 241 26.91 3.66 22.88
CA ASP A 241 26.30 2.53 23.61
C ASP A 241 25.34 1.69 22.75
N LEU A 242 25.10 2.09 21.50
CA LEU A 242 24.18 1.46 20.56
C LEU A 242 24.87 1.14 19.21
N PRO A 243 25.60 0.00 19.12
CA PRO A 243 26.17 -0.45 17.86
C PRO A 243 25.10 -0.93 16.86
N ALA A 244 25.45 -0.95 15.58
CA ALA A 244 24.52 -1.22 14.46
C ALA A 244 23.74 -2.55 14.60
N TYR A 245 24.40 -3.64 15.00
CA TYR A 245 23.79 -4.97 15.17
C TYR A 245 22.70 -5.03 16.26
N LYS A 246 22.62 -4.02 17.15
CA LYS A 246 21.56 -3.90 18.17
C LYS A 246 20.35 -3.09 17.71
N ILE A 247 20.41 -2.45 16.54
CA ILE A 247 19.33 -1.56 16.08
C ILE A 247 18.07 -2.34 15.72
N LEU A 248 18.18 -3.45 14.97
CA LEU A 248 17.00 -4.20 14.51
C LEU A 248 16.11 -4.71 15.66
N PRO A 249 16.64 -5.32 16.73
CA PRO A 249 15.83 -5.71 17.90
C PRO A 249 15.00 -4.57 18.50
N ILE A 250 15.53 -3.34 18.51
CA ILE A 250 14.87 -2.15 19.04
C ILE A 250 13.86 -1.58 18.03
N ALA A 251 14.25 -1.55 16.75
CA ALA A 251 13.42 -1.02 15.67
C ALA A 251 12.18 -1.87 15.40
N TYR A 252 12.24 -3.19 15.68
CA TYR A 252 11.13 -4.12 15.48
C TYR A 252 10.01 -3.98 16.52
N GLN A 253 9.30 -2.85 16.46
CA GLN A 253 8.13 -2.55 17.29
C GLN A 253 6.93 -3.43 16.92
N TYR A 254 6.67 -3.60 15.61
CA TYR A 254 5.57 -4.43 15.12
C TYR A 254 6.08 -5.54 14.20
N GLU A 255 5.43 -6.70 14.28
CA GLU A 255 5.68 -7.82 13.39
C GLU A 255 4.79 -7.76 12.16
N ILE A 256 5.28 -8.28 11.03
CA ILE A 256 4.51 -8.36 9.80
C ILE A 256 3.31 -9.31 9.92
N PHE A 257 3.51 -10.44 10.60
CA PHE A 257 2.51 -11.49 10.72
C PHE A 257 1.89 -11.45 12.12
N ASP A 258 1.03 -10.46 12.35
CA ASP A 258 0.28 -10.36 13.61
C ASP A 258 -1.03 -11.17 13.58
N GLU A 259 -1.76 -11.20 14.69
CA GLU A 259 -3.04 -11.89 14.85
C GLU A 259 -4.13 -11.46 13.85
N ASN A 260 -3.98 -10.29 13.24
CA ASN A 260 -4.93 -9.70 12.29
C ASN A 260 -4.49 -9.90 10.84
N ASN A 261 -3.52 -10.77 10.62
CA ASN A 261 -2.91 -10.96 9.32
C ASN A 261 -3.82 -11.70 8.32
N TYR A 262 -4.01 -11.07 7.15
CA TYR A 262 -4.67 -11.61 5.98
C TYR A 262 -3.76 -11.60 4.73
N ILE A 263 -2.44 -11.44 4.91
CA ILE A 263 -1.43 -11.27 3.85
C ILE A 263 -1.56 -12.33 2.76
N HIS A 264 -1.82 -13.59 3.12
CA HIS A 264 -2.01 -14.69 2.16
C HIS A 264 -3.24 -14.54 1.28
N LEU A 265 -4.23 -13.72 1.65
CA LEU A 265 -5.35 -13.37 0.79
C LEU A 265 -4.95 -12.33 -0.25
N PHE A 266 -4.07 -11.40 0.11
CA PHE A 266 -3.61 -10.34 -0.79
C PHE A 266 -2.60 -10.86 -1.81
N ASP A 267 -1.89 -11.92 -1.47
CA ASP A 267 -0.93 -12.58 -2.34
C ASP A 267 -1.54 -13.77 -3.07
N ASN A 268 -1.39 -13.82 -4.39
CA ASN A 268 -1.81 -14.99 -5.14
C ASN A 268 -0.86 -16.13 -4.78
N GLN A 269 -1.38 -17.29 -4.37
CA GLN A 269 -0.56 -18.43 -3.91
C GLN A 269 0.57 -18.86 -4.87
N LYS A 270 0.47 -18.53 -6.17
CA LYS A 270 1.51 -18.80 -7.19
C LYS A 270 2.71 -17.84 -7.16
N ASN A 271 2.60 -16.70 -6.48
CA ASN A 271 3.63 -15.66 -6.33
C ASN A 271 4.09 -15.52 -4.86
N LEU A 272 3.72 -16.47 -3.99
CA LEU A 272 4.32 -16.58 -2.67
C LEU A 272 5.74 -17.09 -2.88
N MET A 273 6.71 -16.20 -2.70
CA MET A 273 8.11 -16.59 -2.58
C MET A 273 8.21 -17.70 -1.54
N LYS A 274 8.94 -18.76 -1.85
CA LYS A 274 9.05 -19.87 -0.91
C LYS A 274 9.72 -19.38 0.35
N ARG A 275 9.30 -19.91 1.50
CA ARG A 275 9.82 -19.46 2.79
C ARG A 275 11.34 -19.62 2.86
N GLU A 276 11.86 -20.70 2.30
CA GLU A 276 13.29 -20.99 2.22
C GLU A 276 14.05 -19.91 1.45
N GLU A 277 13.44 -19.35 0.40
CA GLU A 277 14.02 -18.26 -0.39
C GLU A 277 14.06 -16.96 0.43
N ILE A 278 13.01 -16.64 1.19
CA ILE A 278 12.98 -15.46 2.07
C ILE A 278 14.06 -15.58 3.17
N ILE A 279 14.23 -16.77 3.74
CA ILE A 279 15.27 -17.03 4.76
C ILE A 279 16.66 -16.90 4.15
N ASP A 280 16.92 -17.53 3.00
CA ASP A 280 18.20 -17.43 2.30
C ASP A 280 18.56 -15.98 1.97
N ILE A 281 17.57 -15.21 1.52
CA ILE A 281 17.75 -13.78 1.29
C ILE A 281 18.11 -13.06 2.58
N TYR A 282 17.34 -13.24 3.65
CA TYR A 282 17.54 -12.50 4.90
C TYR A 282 18.86 -12.87 5.59
N GLN A 283 19.31 -14.12 5.47
CA GLN A 283 20.55 -14.58 6.11
C GLN A 283 21.79 -14.25 5.30
N TYR A 284 21.76 -14.44 3.97
CA TYR A 284 22.98 -14.43 3.17
C TYR A 284 23.04 -13.31 2.13
N LYS A 285 21.89 -12.71 1.78
CA LYS A 285 21.78 -11.74 0.67
C LYS A 285 21.06 -10.46 1.07
N TRP A 286 20.93 -10.19 2.38
CA TRP A 286 20.09 -9.10 2.87
C TRP A 286 20.57 -7.76 2.33
N LEU A 287 21.88 -7.52 2.29
CA LEU A 287 22.43 -6.24 1.84
C LEU A 287 22.20 -6.01 0.34
N TYR A 288 22.26 -7.08 -0.46
CA TYR A 288 21.89 -7.02 -1.88
C TYR A 288 20.41 -6.65 -2.06
N HIS A 289 19.50 -7.30 -1.34
CA HIS A 289 18.07 -7.02 -1.45
C HIS A 289 17.65 -5.69 -0.80
N ALA A 290 18.37 -5.26 0.23
CA ALA A 290 18.22 -3.94 0.85
C ALA A 290 18.64 -2.83 -0.10
N SER A 291 19.68 -3.05 -0.91
CA SER A 291 20.19 -2.07 -1.90
C SER A 291 19.15 -1.58 -2.91
N PHE A 292 18.02 -2.28 -3.06
CA PHE A 292 16.91 -1.87 -3.92
C PHE A 292 16.00 -0.81 -3.28
N SER A 293 16.17 -0.52 -2.00
CA SER A 293 15.55 0.65 -1.39
C SER A 293 16.50 1.86 -1.49
N PRO A 294 15.97 3.08 -1.75
CA PRO A 294 16.84 4.24 -1.92
C PRO A 294 17.70 4.57 -0.71
N VAL A 295 17.22 4.33 0.51
CA VAL A 295 18.03 4.58 1.73
C VAL A 295 19.27 3.71 1.78
N TRP A 296 19.16 2.41 1.47
CA TRP A 296 20.27 1.47 1.51
C TRP A 296 21.19 1.66 0.31
N PHE A 297 20.64 1.96 -0.86
CA PHE A 297 21.42 2.35 -2.02
C PHE A 297 22.34 3.54 -1.68
N TYR A 298 21.79 4.61 -1.08
CA TYR A 298 22.57 5.77 -0.66
C TYR A 298 23.63 5.41 0.38
N ARG A 299 23.26 4.61 1.40
CA ARG A 299 24.22 4.12 2.42
C ARG A 299 25.38 3.39 1.77
N ILE A 300 25.12 2.49 0.84
CA ILE A 300 26.16 1.72 0.12
C ILE A 300 27.05 2.66 -0.70
N GLN A 301 26.44 3.56 -1.47
CA GLN A 301 27.17 4.51 -2.32
C GLN A 301 28.07 5.47 -1.52
N LYS A 302 27.64 5.87 -0.32
CA LYS A 302 28.43 6.76 0.57
C LYS A 302 29.81 6.18 0.90
N TYR A 303 29.94 4.85 0.92
CA TYR A 303 31.20 4.14 1.15
C TYR A 303 31.70 3.45 -0.12
N ASN A 304 31.33 3.98 -1.29
CA ASN A 304 31.79 3.51 -2.61
C ASN A 304 31.46 2.04 -2.92
N GLY A 305 30.47 1.44 -2.24
CA GLY A 305 30.07 0.07 -2.48
C GLY A 305 29.41 -0.11 -3.85
N VAL A 306 29.68 -1.26 -4.49
CA VAL A 306 29.16 -1.62 -5.81
C VAL A 306 28.28 -2.87 -5.69
N ILE A 307 27.07 -2.79 -6.24
CA ILE A 307 26.10 -3.88 -6.25
C ILE A 307 26.43 -4.83 -7.41
N SER A 308 26.70 -6.11 -7.11
CA SER A 308 26.90 -7.15 -8.11
C SER A 308 25.60 -7.93 -8.33
N HIS A 309 24.90 -7.68 -9.43
CA HIS A 309 23.68 -8.43 -9.76
C HIS A 309 23.94 -9.91 -10.11
N THR A 310 25.11 -10.22 -10.69
CA THR A 310 25.50 -11.60 -11.01
C THR A 310 25.76 -12.41 -9.74
N LYS A 311 26.46 -11.83 -8.76
CA LYS A 311 26.80 -12.51 -7.50
C LYS A 311 25.72 -12.36 -6.43
N LYS A 312 24.79 -11.42 -6.60
CA LYS A 312 23.82 -10.98 -5.59
C LYS A 312 24.47 -10.53 -4.28
N THR A 313 25.51 -9.71 -4.39
CA THR A 313 26.28 -9.19 -3.26
C THR A 313 26.59 -7.70 -3.44
N VAL A 314 27.13 -7.08 -2.39
CA VAL A 314 27.72 -5.73 -2.44
C VAL A 314 29.22 -5.87 -2.15
N VAL A 315 30.05 -5.20 -2.95
CA VAL A 315 31.52 -5.23 -2.83
C VAL A 315 32.03 -3.82 -2.59
N PHE A 316 32.88 -3.65 -1.59
CA PHE A 316 33.54 -2.38 -1.28
C PHE A 316 34.94 -2.32 -1.89
N PRO A 317 35.47 -1.12 -2.20
CA PRO A 317 36.76 -0.98 -2.90
C PRO A 317 37.96 -1.43 -2.05
N ASP A 318 37.86 -1.28 -0.73
CA ASP A 318 38.91 -1.57 0.23
C ASP A 318 38.32 -1.94 1.61
N GLU A 319 39.17 -2.48 2.49
CA GLU A 319 38.78 -2.90 3.84
C GLU A 319 38.32 -1.73 4.72
N GLU A 320 38.89 -0.53 4.54
CA GLU A 320 38.53 0.67 5.31
C GLU A 320 37.09 1.09 5.01
N SER A 321 36.73 1.23 3.74
CA SER A 321 35.37 1.54 3.29
C SER A 321 34.36 0.49 3.75
N MET A 322 34.77 -0.79 3.73
CA MET A 322 33.94 -1.90 4.23
C MET A 322 33.72 -1.79 5.74
N GLN A 323 34.78 -1.64 6.53
CA GLN A 323 34.71 -1.54 7.98
C GLN A 323 33.87 -0.34 8.41
N ASP A 324 34.07 0.82 7.78
CA ASP A 324 33.28 2.01 8.03
C ASP A 324 31.80 1.82 7.69
N PHE A 325 31.48 1.15 6.59
CA PHE A 325 30.08 0.83 6.27
C PHE A 325 29.45 -0.05 7.35
N TYR A 326 30.11 -1.15 7.73
CA TYR A 326 29.57 -2.09 8.72
C TYR A 326 29.54 -1.52 10.13
N LEU A 327 30.39 -0.55 10.46
CA LEU A 327 30.34 0.18 11.73
C LEU A 327 28.98 0.87 11.94
N PHE A 328 28.43 1.48 10.89
CA PHE A 328 27.16 2.21 10.97
C PHE A 328 25.93 1.41 10.53
N TYR A 329 26.11 0.42 9.64
CA TYR A 329 25.00 -0.27 8.97
C TYR A 329 25.11 -1.80 8.97
N GLY A 330 26.06 -2.36 9.72
CA GLY A 330 26.18 -3.80 9.96
C GLY A 330 25.10 -4.30 10.90
N TYR A 331 23.91 -4.54 10.35
CA TYR A 331 22.76 -4.96 11.15
C TYR A 331 22.73 -6.46 11.48
N GLU A 332 23.55 -7.28 10.82
CA GLU A 332 23.75 -8.71 11.11
C GLU A 332 22.44 -9.48 11.38
N PRO A 333 21.46 -9.44 10.45
CA PRO A 333 20.15 -10.06 10.65
C PRO A 333 20.20 -11.57 10.89
N ASP A 334 21.24 -12.25 10.42
CA ASP A 334 21.50 -13.68 10.57
C ASP A 334 21.88 -14.08 12.00
N GLU A 335 22.56 -13.20 12.74
CA GLU A 335 22.99 -13.42 14.13
C GLU A 335 21.86 -13.19 15.16
N LEU A 336 20.72 -12.64 14.72
CA LEU A 336 19.59 -12.36 15.60
C LEU A 336 18.82 -13.63 16.00
N PRO A 337 18.21 -13.68 17.21
CA PRO A 337 17.32 -14.78 17.58
C PRO A 337 16.17 -14.93 16.57
N ARG A 338 15.76 -16.18 16.29
CA ARG A 338 14.66 -16.46 15.33
C ARG A 338 13.37 -15.69 15.64
N SER A 339 13.04 -15.49 16.91
CA SER A 339 11.87 -14.70 17.32
C SER A 339 11.93 -13.26 16.84
N VAL A 340 13.13 -12.66 16.79
CA VAL A 340 13.37 -11.30 16.29
C VAL A 340 13.33 -11.30 14.76
N GLN A 341 14.02 -12.24 14.10
CA GLN A 341 13.99 -12.37 12.63
C GLN A 341 12.54 -12.48 12.12
N ASN A 342 11.71 -13.29 12.77
CA ASN A 342 10.32 -13.52 12.39
C ASN A 342 9.45 -12.26 12.41
N LYS A 343 9.81 -11.23 13.18
CA LYS A 343 9.08 -9.95 13.12
C LYS A 343 9.17 -9.31 11.74
N SER A 344 10.31 -9.48 11.06
CA SER A 344 10.62 -8.84 9.78
C SER A 344 10.29 -9.68 8.55
N ILE A 345 10.38 -11.00 8.67
CA ILE A 345 10.22 -11.92 7.53
C ILE A 345 9.08 -12.94 7.71
N GLY A 346 8.42 -12.96 8.87
CA GLY A 346 7.32 -13.87 9.19
C GLY A 346 7.70 -15.16 9.89
N TYR A 347 6.67 -15.88 10.38
CA TYR A 347 6.79 -17.03 11.26
C TYR A 347 7.21 -18.34 10.53
N ILE A 348 7.73 -19.30 11.32
CA ILE A 348 8.46 -20.51 10.89
C ILE A 348 7.62 -21.80 10.95
N SER A 349 6.60 -21.90 11.81
CA SER A 349 5.85 -23.16 12.00
C SER A 349 4.57 -23.16 11.17
N ASN A 350 4.42 -24.18 10.31
CA ASN A 350 3.25 -24.54 9.53
C ASN A 350 2.31 -23.36 9.17
N CYS A 351 2.59 -22.70 8.05
CA CYS A 351 1.75 -21.65 7.46
C CYS A 351 0.24 -21.97 7.49
N GLU A 352 -0.13 -23.25 7.42
CA GLU A 352 -1.52 -23.72 7.47
C GLU A 352 -2.24 -23.37 8.77
N GLU A 353 -1.58 -23.46 9.94
CA GLU A 353 -2.18 -23.10 11.24
C GLU A 353 -2.38 -21.59 11.38
N MET A 354 -1.43 -20.79 10.86
CA MET A 354 -1.49 -19.32 10.95
C MET A 354 -2.58 -18.72 10.05
N TYR A 355 -2.90 -19.38 8.94
CA TYR A 355 -3.97 -18.99 8.02
C TYR A 355 -5.30 -19.71 8.32
N GLU A 356 -5.32 -20.59 9.33
CA GLU A 356 -6.53 -21.32 9.69
C GLU A 356 -7.66 -20.35 10.05
N GLY A 357 -8.81 -20.52 9.41
CA GLY A 357 -9.96 -19.61 9.56
C GLY A 357 -9.81 -18.25 8.88
N LYS A 358 -8.64 -17.86 8.36
CA LYS A 358 -8.41 -16.59 7.67
C LYS A 358 -8.75 -16.70 6.19
N THR A 359 -10.04 -16.66 5.88
CA THR A 359 -10.58 -16.70 4.49
C THR A 359 -11.06 -15.33 4.03
N TRP A 360 -11.30 -15.16 2.72
CA TRP A 360 -11.99 -13.97 2.20
C TRP A 360 -13.34 -13.71 2.88
N LYS A 361 -14.05 -14.78 3.27
CA LYS A 361 -15.29 -14.69 4.05
C LYS A 361 -15.03 -14.08 5.42
N SER A 362 -14.07 -14.62 6.18
CA SER A 362 -13.72 -14.07 7.50
C SER A 362 -13.19 -12.63 7.43
N PHE A 363 -12.48 -12.26 6.36
CA PHE A 363 -12.03 -10.89 6.10
C PHE A 363 -13.24 -9.97 5.87
N TYR A 364 -14.19 -10.43 5.06
CA TYR A 364 -15.42 -9.70 4.82
C TYR A 364 -16.28 -9.57 6.09
N ASP A 365 -16.44 -10.63 6.88
CA ASP A 365 -17.21 -10.59 8.13
C ASP A 365 -16.60 -9.58 9.12
N LYS A 366 -15.27 -9.46 9.14
CA LYS A 366 -14.55 -8.51 9.99
C LYS A 366 -14.67 -7.06 9.52
N TYR A 367 -14.40 -6.80 8.23
CA TYR A 367 -14.23 -5.44 7.69
C TYR A 367 -15.40 -4.93 6.83
N GLY A 368 -16.36 -5.78 6.46
CA GLY A 368 -17.43 -5.50 5.50
C GLY A 368 -18.61 -4.67 6.02
N LYS A 369 -18.56 -4.19 7.26
CA LYS A 369 -19.71 -3.60 7.98
C LYS A 369 -20.39 -2.41 7.31
N ASN A 370 -19.69 -1.63 6.49
CA ASN A 370 -20.25 -0.45 5.79
C ASN A 370 -20.48 -0.69 4.28
N GLY A 371 -20.39 -1.94 3.82
CA GLY A 371 -20.55 -2.31 2.42
C GLY A 371 -22.00 -2.42 1.97
N LEU A 372 -22.21 -2.32 0.66
CA LEU A 372 -23.47 -2.61 -0.03
C LEU A 372 -23.51 -4.03 -0.58
N TYR A 373 -22.35 -4.61 -0.88
CA TYR A 373 -22.25 -5.95 -1.44
C TYR A 373 -22.13 -6.97 -0.30
N ILE A 374 -22.99 -7.98 -0.31
CA ILE A 374 -22.94 -9.10 0.62
C ILE A 374 -22.23 -10.25 -0.07
N VAL A 375 -21.11 -10.71 0.49
CA VAL A 375 -20.44 -11.93 0.06
C VAL A 375 -21.31 -13.11 0.48
N GLU A 376 -21.75 -13.92 -0.49
CA GLU A 376 -22.52 -15.15 -0.26
C GLU A 376 -21.64 -16.29 0.27
#